data_AF-A0A2G6D8L2-F1
#
_entry.id   AF-A0A2G6D8L2-F1
#
_cell.length_a   1.000
_cell.length_b   1.000
_cell.length_c   1.000
_cell.angle_alpha   90.00
_cell.angle_beta   90.00
_cell.angle_gamma   90.00
#
_symmetry.space_group_name_H-M   'P 1'
#
loop_
_entity.id
_entity.type
_entity.pdbx_description
1 polymer ?
#
loop_
_entity_poly.entity_id
_entity_poly.type
_entity_poly.pdbx_seq_one_letter_code
_entity_poly.pdbx_strand_id
1 'polypeptide(L)'
;MGSSFAAGDVTNGEKLFTASECLSCHGTEVFTAADRKVKNLKALDAQVRLCDSNLNTNWFDTEIHDVVAYLNKQYYAFPANGE
;
A
#
# COMPACT_ATOMS: atom_id res chain seq x y z
N MET A 1 -15.69 -12.50 8.53
CA MET A 1 -14.69 -13.06 7.61
C MET A 1 -13.73 -11.93 7.29
N GLY A 2 -12.53 -11.95 7.88
CA GLY A 2 -11.56 -10.86 7.74
C GLY A 2 -10.95 -10.89 6.34
N SER A 3 -11.07 -9.78 5.61
CA SER A 3 -10.37 -9.58 4.35
C SER A 3 -8.88 -9.49 4.65
N SER A 4 -8.14 -10.55 4.35
CA SER A 4 -6.68 -10.56 4.51
C SER A 4 -6.05 -9.70 3.43
N PHE A 5 -5.54 -8.53 3.80
CA PHE A 5 -4.84 -7.59 2.90
C PHE A 5 -3.63 -8.23 2.20
N ALA A 6 -3.01 -9.24 2.81
CA ALA A 6 -1.87 -9.96 2.26
C ALA A 6 -2.22 -10.96 1.13
N ALA A 7 -3.49 -11.11 0.78
CA ALA A 7 -3.92 -11.94 -0.35
C ALA A 7 -3.93 -11.19 -1.70
N GLY A 8 -3.57 -9.89 -1.72
CA GLY A 8 -3.50 -9.10 -2.95
C GLY A 8 -2.47 -9.62 -3.95
N ASP A 9 -2.73 -9.41 -5.24
CA ASP A 9 -1.80 -9.71 -6.32
C ASP A 9 -0.68 -8.66 -6.35
N VAL A 10 0.47 -9.04 -5.79
CA VAL A 10 1.70 -8.23 -5.76
C VAL A 10 2.12 -7.76 -7.14
N THR A 11 1.93 -8.56 -8.19
CA THR A 11 2.34 -8.20 -9.56
C THR A 11 1.43 -7.12 -10.12
N ASN A 12 0.13 -7.20 -9.84
CA ASN A 12 -0.80 -6.14 -10.20
C ASN A 12 -0.53 -4.87 -9.38
N GLY A 13 -0.29 -5.03 -8.08
CA GLY A 13 0.05 -3.94 -7.16
C GLY A 13 1.28 -3.16 -7.57
N GLU A 14 2.33 -3.84 -8.05
CA GLU A 14 3.53 -3.20 -8.60
C GLU A 14 3.21 -2.33 -9.83
N LYS A 15 2.37 -2.84 -10.74
CA LYS A 15 1.97 -2.10 -11.96
C LYS A 15 1.14 -0.88 -11.59
N LEU A 16 0.15 -1.03 -10.72
CA LEU A 16 -0.69 0.06 -10.24
C LEU A 16 0.15 1.12 -9.52
N PHE A 17 1.05 0.69 -8.61
CA PHE A 17 1.93 1.60 -7.90
C PHE A 17 2.86 2.36 -8.84
N THR A 18 3.48 1.68 -9.81
CA THR A 18 4.39 2.30 -10.79
C THR A 18 3.66 3.23 -11.75
N ALA A 19 2.42 2.90 -12.13
CA ALA A 19 1.56 3.76 -12.93
C ALA A 19 0.94 4.91 -12.13
N SER A 20 1.00 4.84 -10.80
CA SER A 20 0.50 5.89 -9.91
C SER A 20 1.55 6.97 -9.67
N GLU A 21 1.08 8.19 -9.47
CA GLU A 21 1.91 9.34 -9.11
C GLU A 21 2.15 9.42 -7.58
N CYS A 22 2.12 8.27 -6.88
CA CYS A 22 2.32 8.20 -5.42
C CYS A 22 3.66 8.77 -4.96
N LEU A 23 4.67 8.74 -5.84
CA LEU A 23 6.01 9.25 -5.56
C LEU A 23 6.28 10.64 -6.18
N SER A 24 5.27 11.27 -6.75
CA SER A 24 5.45 12.54 -7.47
C SER A 24 5.58 13.74 -6.52
N CYS A 25 5.14 13.60 -5.27
CA CYS A 25 5.33 14.60 -4.22
C CYS A 25 6.48 14.30 -3.24
N HIS A 26 6.85 13.02 -3.06
CA HIS A 26 7.91 12.55 -2.17
C HIS A 26 8.49 11.23 -2.68
N GLY A 27 9.74 10.90 -2.38
CA GLY A 27 10.35 9.65 -2.84
C GLY A 27 10.03 8.43 -1.96
N THR A 28 10.81 7.37 -2.12
CA THR A 28 10.66 6.11 -1.37
C THR A 28 11.03 6.22 0.12
N GLU A 29 11.58 7.35 0.55
CA GLU A 29 11.89 7.64 1.95
C GLU A 29 10.67 7.52 2.86
N VAL A 30 9.44 7.77 2.35
CA VAL A 30 8.22 7.62 3.14
C VAL A 30 7.98 6.20 3.62
N PHE A 31 8.53 5.21 2.90
CA PHE A 31 8.43 3.80 3.27
C PHE A 31 9.60 3.34 4.15
N THR A 32 10.77 3.97 4.05
CA THR A 32 12.01 3.50 4.68
C THR A 32 12.46 4.33 5.89
N ALA A 33 11.88 5.52 6.10
CA ALA A 33 12.23 6.41 7.20
C ALA A 33 12.08 5.71 8.57
N ALA A 34 13.03 5.96 9.47
CA ALA A 34 13.02 5.38 10.82
C ALA A 34 11.77 5.81 11.62
N ASP A 35 11.27 7.02 11.39
CA ASP A 35 10.09 7.58 12.01
C ASP A 35 8.80 7.39 11.19
N ARG A 36 8.82 6.51 10.15
CA ARG A 36 7.66 6.24 9.28
C ARG A 36 6.39 5.98 10.09
N LYS A 37 5.28 6.62 9.70
CA LYS A 37 4.00 6.56 10.44
C LYS A 37 3.26 5.24 10.29
N VAL A 38 3.48 4.54 9.18
CA VAL A 38 2.87 3.23 8.91
C VAL A 38 3.60 2.16 9.72
N LYS A 39 2.89 1.54 10.67
CA LYS A 39 3.45 0.55 11.62
C LYS A 39 2.83 -0.84 11.52
N ASN A 40 1.75 -1.01 10.77
CA ASN A 40 1.10 -2.30 10.53
C ASN A 40 0.33 -2.29 9.19
N LEU A 41 -0.19 -3.45 8.81
CA LEU A 41 -0.84 -3.65 7.52
C LEU A 41 -2.13 -2.81 7.37
N LYS A 42 -2.88 -2.62 8.46
CA LYS A 42 -4.07 -1.76 8.49
C LYS A 42 -3.73 -0.29 8.26
N ALA A 43 -2.65 0.19 8.88
CA ALA A 43 -2.16 1.56 8.65
C ALA A 43 -1.64 1.73 7.21
N LEU A 44 -1.04 0.69 6.62
CA LEU A 44 -0.60 0.73 5.23
C LEU A 44 -1.80 0.81 4.27
N ASP A 45 -2.85 0.01 4.48
CA ASP A 45 -4.10 0.10 3.73
C ASP A 45 -4.72 1.50 3.80
N ALA A 46 -4.84 2.05 5.00
CA ALA A 46 -5.36 3.41 5.18
C ALA A 46 -4.52 4.46 4.43
N GLN A 47 -3.19 4.29 4.41
CA GLN A 47 -2.30 5.19 3.69
C GLN A 47 -2.47 5.06 2.17
N VAL A 48 -2.61 3.84 1.63
CA VAL A 48 -2.84 3.63 0.19
C VAL A 48 -4.18 4.22 -0.25
N ARG A 49 -5.23 4.09 0.57
CA ARG A 49 -6.54 4.73 0.32
C ARG A 49 -6.44 6.25 0.29
N LEU A 50 -5.65 6.83 1.18
CA LEU A 50 -5.39 8.27 1.17
C LEU A 50 -4.66 8.71 -0.09
N CYS A 51 -3.67 7.92 -0.55
CA CYS A 51 -2.99 8.18 -1.82
C CYS A 51 -3.97 8.12 -3.00
N ASP A 52 -4.80 7.07 -3.07
CA ASP A 52 -5.82 6.92 -4.11
C ASP A 52 -6.79 8.12 -4.14
N SER A 53 -7.27 8.56 -2.96
CA SER A 53 -8.17 9.71 -2.85
C SER A 53 -7.51 11.02 -3.28
N ASN A 54 -6.25 11.24 -2.91
CA ASN A 54 -5.52 12.46 -3.27
C ASN A 54 -5.17 12.50 -4.77
N LEU A 55 -4.85 11.36 -5.35
CA LEU A 55 -4.51 11.21 -6.77
C LEU A 55 -5.74 11.01 -7.66
N ASN A 56 -6.92 10.81 -7.07
CA ASN A 56 -8.17 10.49 -7.75
C ASN A 56 -8.02 9.30 -8.73
N THR A 57 -7.30 8.26 -8.33
CA THR A 57 -7.07 7.07 -9.17
C THR A 57 -8.34 6.22 -9.31
N ASN A 58 -9.30 6.35 -8.39
CA ASN A 58 -10.59 5.64 -8.37
C ASN A 58 -10.42 4.12 -8.34
N TRP A 59 -9.44 3.63 -7.58
CA TRP A 59 -9.18 2.20 -7.43
C TRP A 59 -10.29 1.50 -6.64
N PHE A 60 -10.61 0.28 -7.07
CA PHE A 60 -11.44 -0.63 -6.29
C PHE A 60 -10.69 -1.14 -5.06
N ASP A 61 -11.43 -1.62 -4.05
CA ASP A 61 -10.82 -2.19 -2.84
C ASP A 61 -9.79 -3.30 -3.13
N THR A 62 -10.02 -4.11 -4.16
CA THR A 62 -9.08 -5.16 -4.56
C THR A 62 -7.78 -4.61 -5.11
N GLU A 63 -7.84 -3.53 -5.92
CA GLU A 63 -6.66 -2.87 -6.46
C GLU A 63 -5.85 -2.17 -5.36
N ILE A 64 -6.55 -1.56 -4.39
CA ILE A 64 -5.92 -1.03 -3.18
C ILE A 64 -5.20 -2.14 -2.42
N HIS A 65 -5.84 -3.29 -2.21
CA HIS A 65 -5.22 -4.43 -1.52
C HIS A 65 -4.02 -5.01 -2.29
N ASP A 66 -4.05 -5.02 -3.63
CA ASP A 66 -2.91 -5.42 -4.46
C ASP A 66 -1.71 -4.50 -4.23
N VAL A 67 -1.92 -3.19 -4.22
CA VAL A 67 -0.87 -2.19 -3.92
C VAL A 67 -0.36 -2.33 -2.48
N VAL A 68 -1.26 -2.57 -1.51
CA VAL A 68 -0.88 -2.85 -0.11
C VAL A 68 -0.02 -4.10 -0.02
N ALA A 69 -0.37 -5.18 -0.71
CA ALA A 69 0.39 -6.42 -0.72
C ALA A 69 1.78 -6.21 -1.33
N TYR A 70 1.87 -5.46 -2.44
CA TYR A 70 3.14 -5.08 -3.06
C TYR A 70 4.02 -4.27 -2.12
N LEU A 71 3.52 -3.15 -1.57
CA LEU A 71 4.27 -2.28 -0.68
C LEU A 71 4.68 -3.02 0.59
N ASN A 72 3.81 -3.87 1.13
CA ASN A 72 4.12 -4.68 2.30
C ASN A 72 5.28 -5.63 2.01
N LYS A 73 5.24 -6.36 0.88
CA LYS A 73 6.32 -7.26 0.48
C LYS A 73 7.64 -6.52 0.25
N GLN A 74 7.59 -5.34 -0.36
CA GLN A 74 8.78 -4.61 -0.78
C GLN A 74 9.45 -3.84 0.36
N TYR A 75 8.69 -3.25 1.30
CA TYR A 75 9.22 -2.27 2.26
C TYR A 75 8.94 -2.55 3.74
N TYR A 76 7.94 -3.37 4.07
CA TYR A 76 7.44 -3.45 5.46
C TYR A 76 7.54 -4.84 6.09
N ALA A 77 7.26 -5.90 5.33
CA ALA A 77 7.19 -7.29 5.80
C ALA A 77 6.27 -7.49 7.03
N PHE A 78 5.15 -6.77 7.11
CA PHE A 78 4.15 -6.97 8.15
C PHE A 78 3.47 -8.34 8.02
N PRO A 79 3.06 -8.96 9.14
CA PRO A 79 2.31 -10.21 9.10
C PRO A 79 0.97 -10.05 8.39
N ALA A 80 0.54 -11.12 7.70
CA ALA A 80 -0.69 -11.16 6.91
C ALA A 80 -1.98 -10.98 7.75
N ASN A 81 -1.89 -11.24 9.05
CA ASN A 81 -2.94 -11.06 10.03
C ASN A 81 -2.65 -9.72 10.69
N GLY A 82 -3.26 -8.64 10.20
CA GLY A 82 -2.94 -7.26 10.58
C GLY A 82 -3.39 -6.89 12.00
N GLU A 83 -2.80 -7.55 13.01
CA GLU A 83 -2.89 -7.20 14.43
C GLU A 83 -1.75 -6.24 14.82
#